data_AF-R5L504-F1
#
_entry.id   AF-R5L504-F1
#
_cell.length_a   1.000
_cell.length_b   1.000
_cell.length_c   1.000
_cell.angle_alpha   90.00
_cell.angle_beta   90.00
_cell.angle_gamma   90.00
#
_symmetry.space_group_name_H-M   'P 1'
#
loop_
_entity.id
_entity.type
_entity.pdbx_description
1 polymer ?
#
loop_
_entity_poly.entity_id
_entity_poly.type
_entity_poly.pdbx_seq_one_letter_code
_entity_poly.pdbx_strand_id
1 'polypeptide(L)'
;MAELTGCEGVLALLKQIYEVLQEYDQQTDAMINADLEVLQQSLLARNALIEKLEELKQQLESVIEVEQPEERVLLQTLVHGSYVNAPLDDQHKEIQLMQRNITVMKQRIVDKDKVISGQFKNQHVDSRRELEQLKQTRQKIGYYNSAVVNRATGQSLNKNL
;
A
#
# COMPACT_ATOMS: atom_id res chain seq x y z
N MET A 1 10.27 30.49 17.12
CA MET A 1 9.78 29.10 17.05
C MET A 1 10.41 28.41 18.25
N ALA A 2 9.63 28.06 19.27
CA ALA A 2 10.18 27.33 20.41
C ALA A 2 10.69 25.98 19.91
N GLU A 3 11.89 25.58 20.31
CA GLU A 3 12.39 24.23 20.04
C GLU A 3 11.51 23.25 20.82
N LEU A 4 10.79 22.40 20.09
CA LEU A 4 9.94 21.37 20.67
C LEU A 4 10.84 20.28 21.28
N THR A 5 10.93 20.23 22.60
CA THR A 5 11.72 19.24 23.36
C THR A 5 10.83 18.44 24.32
N GLY A 6 11.38 17.38 24.91
CA GLY A 6 10.69 16.55 25.90
C GLY A 6 9.41 15.88 25.40
N CYS A 7 8.55 15.53 26.35
CA CYS A 7 7.24 14.94 26.10
C CYS A 7 6.39 15.74 25.10
N GLU A 8 6.44 17.08 25.14
CA GLU A 8 5.67 17.93 24.22
C GLU A 8 6.12 17.78 22.77
N GLY A 9 7.44 17.78 22.53
CA GLY A 9 7.99 17.54 21.20
C GLY A 9 7.70 16.14 20.67
N VAL A 10 7.82 15.13 21.54
CA VAL A 10 7.44 13.75 21.20
C VAL A 10 5.96 13.66 20.83
N LEU A 11 5.06 14.24 21.62
CA LEU A 11 3.63 14.26 21.34
C LEU A 11 3.30 14.96 20.02
N ALA A 12 3.94 16.10 19.74
CA ALA A 12 3.73 16.84 18.50
C ALA A 12 4.14 16.00 17.28
N LEU A 13 5.28 15.31 17.36
CA LEU A 13 5.76 14.45 16.28
C LEU A 13 4.90 13.19 16.10
N LEU A 14 4.44 12.57 17.20
CA LEU A 14 3.51 11.44 17.11
C LEU A 14 2.16 11.84 16.48
N LYS A 15 1.65 13.04 16.78
CA LYS A 15 0.44 13.58 16.14
C LYS A 15 0.66 13.77 14.63
N GLN A 16 1.78 14.34 14.22
CA GLN A 16 2.12 14.47 12.80
C GLN A 16 2.28 13.12 12.10
N ILE A 17 2.94 12.14 12.73
CA ILE A 17 3.04 10.77 12.21
C ILE A 17 1.64 10.17 12.03
N TYR A 18 0.76 10.35 13.00
CA TYR A 18 -0.61 9.85 12.93
C TYR A 18 -1.40 10.50 11.78
N GLU A 19 -1.28 11.82 11.57
CA GLU A 19 -1.91 12.54 10.45
C GLU A 19 -1.40 12.03 9.09
N VAL A 20 -0.10 11.83 8.95
CA VAL A 20 0.48 11.28 7.70
C VAL A 20 -0.02 9.85 7.45
N LEU A 21 -0.17 9.03 8.50
CA LEU A 21 -0.78 7.70 8.38
C LEU A 21 -2.27 7.77 8.02
N GLN A 22 -3.01 8.77 8.50
CA GLN A 22 -4.41 8.99 8.07
C GLN A 22 -4.49 9.33 6.58
N GLU A 23 -3.60 10.20 6.09
CA GLU A 23 -3.53 10.52 4.66
C GLU A 23 -3.16 9.28 3.83
N TYR A 24 -2.21 8.49 4.31
CA TYR A 24 -1.84 7.22 3.67
C TYR A 24 -3.02 6.23 3.62
N ASP A 25 -3.80 6.13 4.71
CA ASP A 25 -5.02 5.30 4.79
C ASP A 25 -6.06 5.76 3.74
N GLN A 26 -6.22 7.07 3.56
CA GLN A 26 -7.12 7.65 2.55
C GLN A 26 -6.64 7.33 1.12
N GLN A 27 -5.34 7.46 0.84
CA GLN A 27 -4.79 7.04 -0.46
C GLN A 27 -4.98 5.53 -0.69
N THR A 28 -4.90 4.72 0.36
CA THR A 28 -5.17 3.28 0.28
C THR A 28 -6.64 2.99 -0.02
N ASP A 29 -7.58 3.75 0.56
CA ASP A 29 -9.01 3.63 0.23
C ASP A 29 -9.31 3.99 -1.23
N ALA A 30 -8.66 5.04 -1.76
CA ALA A 30 -8.82 5.47 -3.14
C ALA A 30 -8.38 4.42 -4.16
N MET A 31 -7.55 3.45 -3.77
CA MET A 31 -7.05 2.39 -4.63
C MET A 31 -8.00 1.19 -4.76
N ILE A 32 -8.98 1.03 -3.86
CA ILE A 32 -9.86 -0.13 -3.85
C ILE A 32 -10.79 -0.06 -5.06
N ASN A 33 -10.75 -1.09 -5.92
CA ASN A 33 -11.52 -1.16 -7.18
C ASN A 33 -11.28 0.01 -8.15
N ALA A 34 -10.16 0.74 -7.99
CA ALA A 34 -9.83 1.88 -8.83
C ALA A 34 -9.32 1.44 -10.21
N ASP A 35 -9.37 2.36 -11.17
CA ASP A 35 -8.71 2.18 -12.47
C ASP A 35 -7.18 2.34 -12.36
N LEU A 36 -6.49 2.00 -13.45
CA LEU A 36 -5.03 2.00 -13.46
C LEU A 36 -4.43 3.39 -13.23
N GLU A 37 -5.09 4.45 -13.67
CA GLU A 37 -4.59 5.81 -13.55
C GLU A 37 -4.63 6.27 -12.08
N VAL A 38 -5.77 6.07 -11.41
CA VAL A 38 -5.94 6.38 -10.00
C VAL A 38 -5.00 5.52 -9.14
N LEU A 39 -4.81 4.25 -9.50
CA LEU A 39 -3.85 3.37 -8.83
C LEU A 39 -2.41 3.90 -8.90
N GLN A 40 -1.98 4.37 -10.08
CA GLN A 40 -0.65 4.94 -10.26
C GLN A 40 -0.46 6.23 -9.46
N GLN A 41 -1.43 7.14 -9.51
CA GLN A 41 -1.39 8.40 -8.76
C GLN A 41 -1.34 8.15 -7.25
N SER A 42 -2.19 7.24 -6.75
CA SER A 42 -2.24 6.88 -5.33
C SER A 42 -0.94 6.23 -4.85
N LEU A 43 -0.29 5.39 -5.68
CA LEU A 43 1.01 4.81 -5.36
C LEU A 43 2.11 5.87 -5.25
N LEU A 44 2.14 6.84 -6.16
CA LEU A 44 3.10 7.96 -6.09
C LEU A 44 2.89 8.79 -4.83
N ALA A 45 1.63 9.13 -4.52
CA ALA A 45 1.29 9.86 -3.30
C ALA A 45 1.71 9.09 -2.04
N ARG A 46 1.42 7.78 -1.98
CA ARG A 46 1.83 6.92 -0.86
C ARG A 46 3.35 6.89 -0.67
N ASN A 47 4.12 6.83 -1.74
CA ASN A 47 5.59 6.83 -1.64
C ASN A 47 6.13 8.15 -1.05
N ALA A 48 5.58 9.29 -1.46
CA ALA A 48 5.95 10.58 -0.87
C ALA A 48 5.62 10.65 0.64
N LEU A 49 4.50 10.04 1.05
CA LEU A 49 4.14 9.95 2.47
C LEU A 49 5.08 9.03 3.27
N ILE A 50 5.64 7.98 2.65
CA ILE A 50 6.65 7.12 3.29
C ILE A 50 7.93 7.93 3.57
N GLU A 51 8.41 8.69 2.60
CA GLU A 51 9.58 9.57 2.79
C GLU A 51 9.35 10.54 3.96
N LYS A 52 8.18 11.17 4.02
CA LYS A 52 7.80 12.05 5.14
C LYS A 52 7.73 11.30 6.49
N LEU A 53 7.25 10.06 6.52
CA LEU A 53 7.23 9.24 7.74
C LEU A 53 8.64 8.90 8.22
N GLU A 54 9.58 8.65 7.30
CA GLU A 54 10.98 8.40 7.65
C GLU A 54 11.65 9.64 8.25
N GLU A 55 11.41 10.82 7.67
CA GLU A 55 11.89 12.09 8.22
C GLU A 55 11.33 12.35 9.62
N LEU A 56 10.02 12.20 9.82
CA LEU A 56 9.37 12.40 11.12
C LEU A 56 9.89 11.40 12.17
N LYS A 57 10.17 10.16 11.77
CA LYS A 57 10.76 9.16 12.66
C LYS A 57 12.16 9.58 13.12
N GLN A 58 13.01 10.07 12.21
CA GLN A 58 14.35 10.55 12.57
C GLN A 58 14.29 11.77 13.49
N GLN A 59 13.36 12.70 13.24
CA GLN A 59 13.13 13.83 14.13
C GLN A 59 12.68 13.38 15.52
N LEU A 60 11.77 12.40 15.59
CA LEU A 60 11.30 11.84 16.86
C LEU A 60 12.43 11.19 17.65
N GLU A 61 13.29 10.41 16.98
CA GLU A 61 14.48 9.83 17.60
C GLU A 61 15.43 10.93 18.12
N SER A 62 15.67 11.98 17.33
CA SER A 62 16.53 13.10 17.70
C SER A 62 16.03 13.86 18.93
N VAL A 63 14.71 14.10 19.03
CA VAL A 63 14.10 14.75 20.21
C VAL A 63 14.24 13.87 21.45
N ILE A 64 14.08 12.56 21.33
CA ILE A 64 14.24 11.64 22.46
C ILE A 64 15.71 11.55 22.90
N GLU A 65 16.65 11.61 21.97
CA GLU A 65 18.09 11.48 22.23
C GLU A 65 18.70 12.64 23.04
N VAL A 66 18.06 13.80 23.09
CA VAL A 66 18.56 14.93 23.91
C VAL A 66 18.03 14.90 25.34
N GLU A 67 17.09 14.00 25.66
CA GLU A 67 16.50 13.88 26.99
C GLU A 67 17.42 13.21 28.01
N GLN A 68 17.12 13.46 29.28
CA GLN A 68 17.81 12.81 30.41
C GLN A 68 17.71 11.28 30.30
N PRO A 69 18.73 10.51 30.76
CA PRO A 69 18.78 9.06 30.53
C PRO A 69 17.52 8.29 30.94
N GLU A 70 16.92 8.62 32.09
CA GLU A 70 15.71 7.97 32.58
C GLU A 70 14.50 8.27 31.70
N GLU A 71 14.29 9.55 31.38
CA GLU A 71 13.20 10.02 30.50
C GLU A 71 13.36 9.45 29.09
N ARG A 72 14.57 9.46 28.54
CA ARG A 72 14.89 8.87 27.24
C ARG A 72 14.47 7.41 27.15
N VAL A 73 14.82 6.60 28.16
CA VAL A 73 14.45 5.17 28.19
C VAL A 73 12.94 5.00 28.25
N LEU A 74 12.25 5.81 29.05
CA LEU A 74 10.79 5.77 29.14
C LEU A 74 10.12 6.17 27.82
N LEU A 75 10.52 7.29 27.23
CA LEU A 75 10.01 7.77 25.93
C LEU A 75 10.28 6.76 24.82
N GLN A 76 11.48 6.18 24.75
CA GLN A 76 11.78 5.09 23.81
C GLN A 76 10.83 3.92 24.03
N THR A 77 10.64 3.49 25.28
CA THR A 77 9.75 2.36 25.60
C THR A 77 8.31 2.64 25.13
N LEU A 78 7.80 3.84 25.40
CA LEU A 78 6.45 4.25 25.02
C LEU A 78 6.27 4.39 23.51
N VAL A 79 7.20 5.07 22.83
CA VAL A 79 7.18 5.30 21.37
C VAL A 79 7.30 3.99 20.58
N HIS A 80 8.01 2.99 21.12
CA HIS A 80 8.07 1.66 20.50
C HIS A 80 6.83 0.81 20.82
N GLY A 81 5.91 1.28 21.67
CA GLY A 81 4.70 0.55 22.06
C GLY A 81 4.97 -0.61 23.02
N SER A 82 6.13 -0.62 23.67
CA SER A 82 6.50 -1.62 24.66
C SER A 82 5.73 -1.41 25.97
N TYR A 83 5.52 -2.51 26.71
CA TYR A 83 4.85 -2.45 28.01
C TYR A 83 5.69 -1.67 29.03
N VAL A 84 5.05 -0.74 29.75
CA VAL A 84 5.66 -0.01 30.85
C VAL A 84 5.05 -0.49 32.17
N ASN A 85 5.90 -0.96 33.08
CA ASN A 85 5.49 -1.52 34.38
C ASN A 85 5.48 -0.49 35.52
N ALA A 86 5.33 0.80 35.20
CA ALA A 86 5.37 1.89 36.15
C ALA A 86 4.15 2.81 35.98
N PRO A 87 3.70 3.49 37.04
CA PRO A 87 2.69 4.54 36.92
C PRO A 87 3.18 5.64 35.98
N LEU A 88 2.35 6.01 35.01
CA LEU A 88 2.61 7.11 34.09
C LEU A 88 1.93 8.38 34.58
N ASP A 89 2.58 9.53 34.41
CA ASP A 89 1.90 10.82 34.48
C ASP A 89 1.01 11.04 33.25
N ASP A 90 0.35 12.18 33.18
CA ASP A 90 -0.63 12.45 32.13
C ASP A 90 0.00 12.67 30.74
N GLN A 91 1.22 13.24 30.67
CA GLN A 91 1.92 13.42 29.40
C GLN A 91 2.34 12.07 28.81
N HIS A 92 2.91 11.20 29.64
CA HIS A 92 3.32 9.87 29.24
C HIS A 92 2.14 8.97 28.85
N LYS A 93 0.98 9.12 29.52
CA LYS A 93 -0.27 8.44 29.11
C LYS A 93 -0.74 8.92 27.73
N GLU A 94 -0.64 10.21 27.44
CA GLU A 94 -1.01 10.75 26.13
C GLU A 94 -0.10 10.19 25.03
N ILE A 95 1.21 10.08 25.29
CA ILE A 95 2.18 9.45 24.37
C ILE A 95 1.80 7.99 24.13
N GLN A 96 1.52 7.24 25.21
CA GLN A 96 1.10 5.84 25.12
C GLN A 96 -0.17 5.67 24.28
N LEU A 97 -1.16 6.53 24.50
CA LEU A 97 -2.42 6.52 23.75
C LEU A 97 -2.18 6.82 22.28
N MET A 98 -1.37 7.83 21.97
CA MET A 98 -1.06 8.19 20.60
C MET A 98 -0.32 7.06 19.87
N GLN A 99 0.65 6.41 20.53
CA GLN A 99 1.34 5.27 19.95
C GLN A 99 0.39 4.08 19.70
N ARG A 100 -0.59 3.86 20.57
CA ARG A 100 -1.65 2.86 20.35
C ARG A 100 -2.48 3.21 19.11
N ASN A 101 -2.86 4.47 18.94
CA ASN A 101 -3.61 4.93 17.77
C ASN A 101 -2.83 4.72 16.47
N ILE A 102 -1.53 5.04 16.47
CA ILE A 102 -0.61 4.77 15.36
C ILE A 102 -0.57 3.27 15.04
N THR A 103 -0.46 2.42 16.06
CA THR A 103 -0.43 0.96 15.89
C THR A 103 -1.71 0.44 15.23
N VAL A 104 -2.88 0.91 15.69
CA VAL A 104 -4.18 0.55 15.11
C VAL A 104 -4.28 1.02 13.65
N MET A 105 -3.82 2.25 13.35
CA MET A 105 -3.84 2.77 11.98
C MET A 105 -2.94 1.96 11.04
N LYS A 106 -1.71 1.66 11.47
CA LYS A 106 -0.79 0.79 10.70
C LYS A 106 -1.41 -0.56 10.39
N GLN A 107 -2.06 -1.18 11.36
CA GLN A 107 -2.72 -2.47 11.16
C GLN A 107 -3.87 -2.37 10.13
N ARG A 108 -4.69 -1.32 10.20
CA ARG A 108 -5.76 -1.07 9.22
C ARG A 108 -5.20 -0.96 7.80
N ILE A 109 -4.15 -0.15 7.62
CA ILE A 109 -3.49 0.04 6.31
C ILE A 109 -2.98 -1.30 5.77
N VAL A 110 -2.28 -2.08 6.61
CA VAL A 110 -1.77 -3.41 6.23
C VAL A 110 -2.89 -4.34 5.78
N ASP A 111 -4.04 -4.32 6.46
CA ASP A 111 -5.16 -5.18 6.10
C ASP A 111 -5.83 -4.74 4.79
N LYS A 112 -5.91 -3.43 4.52
CA LYS A 112 -6.36 -2.90 3.21
C LYS A 112 -5.39 -3.26 2.08
N ASP A 113 -4.08 -3.15 2.33
CA ASP A 113 -3.05 -3.51 1.34
C ASP A 113 -3.12 -4.98 0.94
N LYS A 114 -3.47 -5.88 1.88
CA LYS A 114 -3.73 -7.30 1.57
C LYS A 114 -4.91 -7.46 0.61
N VAL A 115 -5.99 -6.71 0.83
CA VAL A 115 -7.19 -6.74 -0.04
C VAL A 115 -6.82 -6.30 -1.45
N ILE A 116 -6.18 -5.14 -1.58
CA ILE A 116 -5.75 -4.58 -2.87
C ILE A 116 -4.81 -5.56 -3.60
N SER A 117 -3.82 -6.09 -2.89
CA SER A 117 -2.89 -7.10 -3.43
C SER A 117 -3.62 -8.36 -3.92
N GLY A 118 -4.66 -8.78 -3.21
CA GLY A 118 -5.52 -9.89 -3.62
C GLY A 118 -6.30 -9.59 -4.90
N GLN A 119 -6.87 -8.39 -5.02
CA GLN A 119 -7.60 -7.94 -6.20
C GLN A 119 -6.71 -7.95 -7.46
N PHE A 120 -5.50 -7.39 -7.37
CA PHE A 120 -4.54 -7.40 -8.48
C PHE A 120 -4.15 -8.81 -8.93
N LYS A 121 -3.92 -9.73 -7.97
CA LYS A 121 -3.61 -11.13 -8.29
C LYS A 121 -4.75 -11.81 -9.05
N ASN A 122 -6.00 -11.57 -8.63
CA ASN A 122 -7.18 -12.13 -9.29
C ASN A 122 -7.37 -11.56 -10.70
N GLN A 123 -7.29 -10.23 -10.85
CA GLN A 123 -7.39 -9.58 -12.16
C GLN A 123 -6.31 -10.06 -13.14
N HIS A 124 -5.09 -10.31 -12.66
CA HIS A 124 -4.02 -10.87 -13.49
C HIS A 124 -4.33 -12.31 -13.95
N VAL A 125 -4.92 -13.14 -13.08
CA VAL A 125 -5.34 -14.50 -13.43
C VAL A 125 -6.45 -14.48 -14.49
N ASP A 126 -7.44 -13.60 -14.33
CA ASP A 126 -8.55 -13.44 -15.27
C ASP A 126 -8.05 -12.95 -16.63
N SER A 127 -7.23 -11.89 -16.64
CA SER A 127 -6.60 -11.36 -17.86
C SER A 127 -5.80 -12.44 -18.60
N ARG A 128 -5.05 -13.28 -17.88
CA ARG A 128 -4.32 -14.40 -18.48
C ARG A 128 -5.24 -15.45 -19.09
N ARG A 129 -6.38 -15.73 -18.46
CA ARG A 129 -7.38 -16.68 -18.97
C ARG A 129 -8.04 -16.17 -20.24
N GLU A 130 -8.40 -14.89 -20.28
CA GLU A 130 -8.95 -14.23 -21.48
C GLU A 130 -7.96 -14.27 -22.64
N LEU A 131 -6.68 -13.96 -22.39
CA LEU A 131 -5.62 -14.05 -23.41
C LEU A 131 -5.50 -15.46 -24.00
N GLU A 132 -5.63 -16.50 -23.19
CA GLU A 132 -5.56 -17.87 -23.67
C GLU A 132 -6.78 -18.25 -24.52
N GLN A 133 -7.98 -17.78 -24.14
CA GLN A 133 -9.19 -17.94 -24.97
C GLN A 133 -9.07 -17.22 -26.32
N LEU A 134 -8.45 -16.04 -26.34
CA LEU A 134 -8.19 -15.30 -27.58
C LEU A 134 -7.21 -16.05 -28.50
N LYS A 135 -6.15 -16.67 -27.95
CA LYS A 135 -5.24 -17.52 -28.74
C LYS A 135 -5.96 -18.72 -29.37
N GLN A 136 -6.79 -19.42 -28.60
CA GLN A 136 -7.58 -20.55 -29.10
C GLN A 136 -8.55 -20.10 -30.20
N THR A 137 -9.20 -18.94 -30.02
CA THR A 137 -10.09 -18.35 -31.02
C THR A 137 -9.33 -18.02 -32.31
N ARG A 138 -8.14 -17.41 -32.19
CA ARG A 138 -7.26 -17.13 -33.33
C ARG A 138 -6.84 -18.40 -34.07
N GLN A 139 -6.51 -19.48 -33.35
CA GLN A 139 -6.19 -20.78 -33.96
C GLN A 139 -7.38 -21.35 -34.75
N LYS A 140 -8.59 -21.31 -34.17
CA LYS A 140 -9.83 -21.74 -34.86
C LYS A 140 -10.06 -20.94 -36.15
N ILE A 141 -9.94 -19.62 -36.10
CA ILE A 141 -10.07 -18.75 -37.29
C ILE A 141 -9.05 -19.14 -38.35
N GLY A 142 -7.78 -19.36 -37.97
CA GLY A 142 -6.74 -19.80 -38.88
C GLY A 142 -7.05 -21.14 -39.56
N TYR A 143 -7.60 -22.10 -38.80
CA TYR A 143 -8.05 -23.39 -39.33
C TYR A 143 -9.22 -23.26 -40.32
N TYR A 144 -10.22 -22.43 -40.01
CA TYR A 144 -11.34 -22.19 -40.93
C TYR A 144 -10.85 -21.51 -42.23
N ASN A 145 -9.96 -20.53 -42.14
CA ASN A 145 -9.40 -19.87 -43.32
C ASN A 145 -8.63 -20.85 -44.21
N SER A 146 -7.80 -21.74 -43.65
CA SER A 146 -7.08 -22.73 -44.44
C SER A 146 -8.00 -23.81 -45.03
N ALA A 147 -9.03 -24.23 -44.30
CA ALA A 147 -10.04 -25.18 -44.79
C ALA A 147 -10.92 -24.60 -45.92
N VAL A 148 -11.25 -23.30 -45.86
CA VAL A 148 -12.00 -22.59 -46.91
C VAL A 148 -11.13 -22.33 -48.14
N VAL A 149 -9.86 -21.93 -47.95
CA VAL A 149 -8.91 -21.75 -49.06
C VAL A 149 -8.65 -23.07 -49.79
N ASN A 150 -8.49 -24.18 -49.07
CA ASN A 150 -8.35 -25.52 -49.68
C ASN A 150 -9.62 -26.02 -50.39
N ARG A 151 -10.82 -25.52 -50.02
CA ARG A 151 -12.04 -25.75 -50.83
C ARG A 151 -12.05 -24.88 -52.09
N ALA A 152 -11.57 -23.64 -52.01
CA ALA A 152 -11.52 -22.73 -53.15
C ALA A 152 -10.46 -23.13 -54.20
N THR A 153 -9.37 -23.79 -53.80
CA THR A 153 -8.33 -24.32 -54.71
C THR A 153 -8.54 -25.80 -55.09
N GLY A 154 -9.58 -26.47 -54.56
CA GLY A 154 -9.82 -27.90 -54.75
C GLY A 154 -10.88 -28.30 -55.77
N GLN A 155 -11.48 -27.35 -56.51
CA GLN A 155 -12.38 -27.66 -57.62
C GLN A 155 -11.76 -27.26 -58.97
N SER A 156 -10.71 -27.97 -59.37
CA SER A 156 -10.51 -28.23 -60.80
C SER A 156 -11.67 -29.09 -61.29
N LEU A 157 -12.65 -28.42 -61.89
CA LEU A 157 -13.72 -29.02 -62.68
C LEU A 157 -13.08 -29.98 -63.69
N ASN A 158 -13.31 -31.27 -63.46
CA ASN A 158 -13.08 -32.32 -64.42
C ASN A 158 -13.98 -32.02 -65.64
N LYS A 159 -13.40 -31.44 -66.70
CA LYS A 159 -14.03 -31.37 -68.02
C LYS A 159 -13.35 -32.42 -68.89
N ASN A 160 -14.02 -33.57 -69.01
CA ASN A 160 -13.91 -34.35 -70.24
C ASN A 160 -14.37 -33.44 -71.39
N LEU A 161 -13.44 -33.08 -72.28
CA LEU A 161 -13.60 -32.75 -73.71
C LEU A 161 -12.21 -32.48 -74.31
#